data_AF-A0A7C3NYK5-F1
#
_entry.id   AF-A0A7C3NYK5-F1
#
_cell.length_a   1.000
_cell.length_b   1.000
_cell.length_c   1.000
_cell.angle_alpha   90.00
_cell.angle_beta   90.00
_cell.angle_gamma   90.00
#
_symmetry.space_group_name_H-M   'P 1'
#
loop_
_entity.id
_entity.type
_entity.pdbx_description
1 polymer ?
#
loop_
_entity_poly.entity_id
_entity_poly.type
_entity_poly.pdbx_seq_one_letter_code
_entity_poly.pdbx_strand_id
1 'polypeptide(L)'
;MNRESSSDAGAIRKQVLAALAANRPPGFHFPGHLLQLASPRIGAEELEEAMPDGPHCHDADGAVSVVALGVLLDTALASAPVRTEVRNADGSRALQAVSHHAA
;
A
#
# COMPACT_ATOMS: atom_id res chain seq x y z
N MET A 1 28.38 -12.67 9.07
CA MET A 1 26.97 -12.24 9.28
C MET A 1 27.02 -11.03 10.19
N ASN A 2 26.86 -9.82 9.64
CA ASN A 2 27.08 -8.56 10.36
C ASN A 2 25.96 -8.29 11.35
N ARG A 3 26.26 -7.66 12.50
CA ARG A 3 25.27 -7.36 13.57
C ARG A 3 24.06 -6.57 13.07
N GLU A 4 24.26 -5.67 12.11
CA GLU A 4 23.20 -4.86 11.46
C GLU A 4 22.15 -5.73 10.76
N SER A 5 22.58 -6.74 10.00
CA SER A 5 21.66 -7.70 9.37
C SER A 5 20.83 -8.50 10.39
N SER A 6 21.38 -8.78 11.58
CA SER A 6 20.64 -9.45 12.64
C SER A 6 19.63 -8.53 13.35
N SER A 7 19.93 -7.23 13.45
CA SER A 7 18.97 -6.25 13.99
C SER A 7 17.84 -5.98 12.99
N ASP A 8 18.16 -5.90 11.70
CA ASP A 8 17.18 -5.70 10.64
C ASP A 8 16.23 -6.89 10.54
N ALA A 9 16.75 -8.12 10.59
CA ALA A 9 15.92 -9.31 10.61
C ALA A 9 14.94 -9.32 11.81
N GLY A 10 15.39 -8.87 12.98
CA GLY A 10 14.54 -8.69 14.15
C GLY A 10 13.45 -7.63 13.96
N ALA A 11 13.82 -6.48 13.39
CA ALA A 11 12.91 -5.39 13.09
C ALA A 11 11.86 -5.79 12.04
N ILE A 12 12.29 -6.42 10.94
CA ILE A 12 11.42 -6.93 9.88
C ILE A 12 10.46 -7.98 10.45
N ARG A 13 10.96 -8.94 11.25
CA ARG A 13 10.10 -9.95 11.86
C ARG A 13 9.03 -9.32 12.75
N LYS A 14 9.41 -8.35 13.60
CA LYS A 14 8.45 -7.62 14.44
C LYS A 14 7.38 -6.93 13.58
N GLN A 15 7.80 -6.32 12.47
CA GLN A 15 6.91 -5.61 11.56
C GLN A 15 5.95 -6.55 10.82
N VAL A 16 6.43 -7.70 10.32
CA VAL A 16 5.59 -8.74 9.71
C VAL A 16 4.51 -9.24 10.67
N LEU A 17 4.88 -9.49 11.94
CA LEU A 17 3.91 -9.94 12.95
C LEU A 17 2.86 -8.87 13.24
N ALA A 18 3.27 -7.60 13.31
CA ALA A 18 2.34 -6.49 13.48
C ALA A 18 1.37 -6.38 12.28
N ALA A 19 1.88 -6.50 11.06
CA ALA A 19 1.06 -6.44 9.85
C ALA A 19 0.07 -7.60 9.73
N LEU A 20 0.48 -8.83 10.08
CA LEU A 20 -0.42 -9.99 10.14
C LEU A 20 -1.54 -9.82 11.18
N ALA A 21 -1.25 -9.17 12.31
CA ALA A 21 -2.26 -8.87 13.31
C ALA A 21 -3.24 -7.78 12.83
N ALA A 22 -2.73 -6.78 12.11
CA ALA A 22 -3.52 -5.66 11.58
C ALA A 22 -4.37 -6.05 10.35
N ASN A 23 -3.97 -7.05 9.58
CA ASN A 23 -4.72 -7.59 8.42
C ASN A 23 -5.92 -8.48 8.82
N ARG A 24 -6.60 -8.14 9.92
CA ARG A 24 -7.77 -8.87 10.46
C ARG A 24 -9.06 -8.06 10.32
N PRO A 25 -9.12 -6.78 10.69
CA PRO A 25 -10.20 -5.88 10.30
C PRO A 25 -10.18 -5.58 8.78
N PRO A 26 -11.35 -5.31 8.16
CA PRO A 26 -11.42 -4.76 6.81
C PRO A 26 -10.66 -3.43 6.69
N GLY A 27 -9.98 -3.21 5.57
CA GLY A 27 -9.15 -2.02 5.35
C GLY A 27 -7.98 -2.34 4.42
N PHE A 28 -6.77 -1.99 4.83
CA PHE A 28 -5.56 -2.37 4.09
C PHE A 28 -5.36 -3.89 4.09
N HIS A 29 -4.86 -4.37 2.97
CA HIS A 29 -4.35 -5.73 2.82
C HIS A 29 -2.95 -5.82 3.47
N PHE A 30 -2.47 -7.05 3.73
CA PHE A 30 -1.20 -7.27 4.43
C PHE A 30 -0.02 -6.41 3.94
N PRO A 31 0.26 -6.28 2.63
CA PRO A 31 1.29 -5.38 2.11
C PRO A 31 1.16 -3.92 2.57
N GLY A 32 -0.05 -3.35 2.59
CA GLY A 32 -0.28 -2.00 3.08
C GLY A 32 0.07 -1.84 4.56
N HIS A 33 -0.27 -2.85 5.38
CA HIS A 33 0.13 -2.86 6.79
C HIS A 33 1.63 -3.14 7.00
N LEU A 34 2.23 -4.00 6.18
CA LEU A 34 3.65 -4.33 6.25
C LEU A 34 4.50 -3.08 5.98
N LEU A 35 4.17 -2.36 4.92
CA LEU A 35 4.82 -1.13 4.49
C LEU A 35 4.36 0.11 5.27
N GLN A 36 3.41 -0.06 6.20
CA GLN A 36 2.84 1.03 7.00
C GLN A 36 2.33 2.18 6.14
N LEU A 37 1.67 1.86 5.03
CA LEU A 37 1.12 2.88 4.13
C LEU A 37 0.10 3.73 4.87
N ALA A 38 0.18 5.02 4.63
CA ALA A 38 -0.76 5.99 5.14
C ALA A 38 -1.05 7.01 4.04
N SER A 39 -2.29 7.48 3.98
CA SER A 39 -2.70 8.54 3.07
C SER A 39 -2.88 9.83 3.87
N PRO A 40 -1.80 10.57 4.18
CA PRO A 40 -1.87 11.76 5.03
C PRO A 40 -2.76 12.86 4.42
N ARG A 41 -2.97 12.85 3.10
CA ARG A 41 -3.87 13.78 2.43
C ARG A 41 -4.60 13.13 1.28
N ILE A 42 -5.92 13.31 1.26
CA ILE A 42 -6.78 12.91 0.15
C ILE A 42 -7.66 14.11 -0.19
N GLY A 43 -7.39 14.73 -1.33
CA GLY A 43 -8.12 15.88 -1.86
C GLY A 43 -8.82 15.56 -3.17
N ALA A 44 -9.57 16.53 -3.69
CA ALA A 44 -10.30 16.36 -4.96
C ALA A 44 -9.37 16.21 -6.18
N GLU A 45 -8.19 16.81 -6.14
CA GLU A 45 -7.22 16.82 -7.26
C GLU A 45 -5.86 16.23 -6.87
N GLU A 46 -5.63 15.95 -5.59
CA GLU A 46 -4.36 15.46 -5.08
C GLU A 46 -4.57 14.29 -4.12
N LEU A 47 -3.70 13.30 -4.22
CA LEU A 47 -3.58 12.21 -3.26
C LEU A 47 -2.12 12.15 -2.84
N GLU A 48 -1.88 12.21 -1.53
CA GLU A 48 -0.59 11.94 -0.95
C GLU A 48 -0.68 10.61 -0.22
N GLU A 49 0.13 9.64 -0.67
CA GLU A 49 0.36 8.39 0.06
C GLU A 49 1.83 8.32 0.45
N ALA A 50 2.06 7.93 1.70
CA ALA A 50 3.36 7.91 2.34
C ALA A 50 3.69 6.49 2.80
N MET A 51 4.96 6.14 2.65
CA MET A 51 5.56 4.92 3.17
C MET A 51 6.76 5.34 4.02
N PRO A 52 6.79 5.03 5.33
CA PRO A 52 7.96 5.31 6.14
C PRO A 52 9.15 4.48 5.67
N ASP A 53 10.32 5.11 5.69
CA ASP A 53 11.56 4.45 5.31
C ASP A 53 12.04 3.52 6.44
N GLY A 54 12.39 2.28 6.10
CA GLY A 54 12.86 1.31 7.07
C GLY A 54 13.28 -0.03 6.45
N PRO A 55 13.89 -0.94 7.23
CA PRO A 55 14.52 -2.15 6.68
C PRO A 55 13.58 -3.10 5.92
N HIS A 56 12.27 -3.01 6.17
CA HIS A 56 11.25 -3.81 5.49
C HIS A 56 10.85 -3.23 4.12
N CYS A 57 11.32 -2.02 3.79
CA CYS A 57 11.13 -1.33 2.52
C CYS A 57 12.35 -1.46 1.61
N HIS A 58 13.47 -2.02 2.10
CA HIS A 58 14.74 -2.08 1.36
C HIS A 58 15.02 -3.45 0.76
N ASP A 59 15.81 -3.46 -0.31
CA ASP A 59 16.41 -4.66 -0.88
C ASP A 59 17.73 -5.04 -0.20
N ALA A 60 18.42 -6.05 -0.73
CA ALA A 60 19.67 -6.55 -0.16
C ALA A 60 20.84 -5.54 -0.26
N ASP A 61 20.73 -4.54 -1.13
CA ASP A 61 21.72 -3.48 -1.32
C ASP A 61 21.42 -2.25 -0.45
N GLY A 62 20.31 -2.27 0.31
CA GLY A 62 19.84 -1.17 1.14
C GLY A 62 19.11 -0.08 0.35
N ALA A 63 18.81 -0.30 -0.93
CA ALA A 63 17.99 0.61 -1.72
C ALA A 63 16.50 0.33 -1.49
N VAL A 64 15.64 1.31 -1.79
CA VAL A 64 14.18 1.08 -1.74
C VAL A 64 13.81 -0.03 -2.72
N SER A 65 13.16 -1.06 -2.20
CA SER A 65 12.69 -2.20 -2.98
C SER A 65 11.67 -1.75 -4.01
N VAL A 66 11.88 -2.15 -5.27
CA VAL A 66 10.94 -1.86 -6.37
C VAL A 66 9.56 -2.48 -6.12
N VAL A 67 9.51 -3.57 -5.34
CA VAL A 67 8.25 -4.21 -4.95
C VAL A 67 7.51 -3.35 -3.94
N ALA A 68 8.22 -2.78 -2.95
CA ALA A 68 7.62 -1.86 -1.98
C ALA A 68 7.10 -0.59 -2.67
N LEU A 69 7.88 -0.02 -3.59
CA LEU A 69 7.45 1.09 -4.43
C LEU A 69 6.22 0.73 -5.28
N GLY A 70 6.20 -0.47 -5.88
CA GLY A 70 5.07 -0.94 -6.68
C GLY A 70 3.77 -1.01 -5.87
N VAL A 71 3.83 -1.50 -4.63
CA VAL A 71 2.66 -1.56 -3.73
C VAL A 71 2.19 -0.16 -3.35
N LEU A 72 3.11 0.77 -3.03
CA LEU A 72 2.78 2.17 -2.76
C LEU A 72 2.06 2.81 -3.95
N LEU A 73 2.58 2.63 -5.17
CA LEU A 73 1.96 3.18 -6.38
C LEU A 73 0.61 2.52 -6.70
N ASP A 74 0.51 1.20 -6.57
CA ASP A 74 -0.75 0.47 -6.80
C ASP A 74 -1.84 0.96 -5.85
N THR A 75 -1.50 1.11 -4.57
CA THR A 75 -2.46 1.56 -3.56
C THR A 75 -2.87 3.01 -3.75
N ALA A 76 -1.92 3.88 -4.14
CA ALA A 76 -2.20 5.28 -4.41
C ALA A 76 -3.11 5.40 -5.64
N LEU A 77 -2.80 4.70 -6.73
CA LEU A 77 -3.59 4.74 -7.95
C LEU A 77 -4.98 4.10 -7.79
N ALA A 78 -5.11 3.06 -6.96
CA ALA A 78 -6.39 2.48 -6.62
C ALA A 78 -7.26 3.43 -5.76
N SER A 79 -6.63 4.27 -4.94
CA SER A 79 -7.29 5.19 -4.01
C SER A 79 -7.56 6.57 -4.61
N ALA A 80 -6.80 6.95 -5.65
CA ALA A 80 -7.08 8.15 -6.43
C ALA A 80 -8.54 8.10 -6.95
N PRO A 81 -9.21 9.24 -7.13
CA PRO A 81 -10.56 9.28 -7.67
C PRO A 81 -10.58 8.75 -9.10
N VAL A 82 -10.75 7.43 -9.23
CA VAL A 82 -10.89 6.73 -10.50
C VAL A 82 -12.35 6.33 -10.65
N ARG A 83 -12.96 6.77 -11.75
CA ARG A 83 -14.29 6.32 -12.13
C ARG A 83 -14.14 5.05 -12.95
N THR A 84 -14.37 3.91 -12.32
CA THR A 84 -14.24 2.60 -12.98
C THR A 84 -15.60 2.11 -13.45
N GLU A 85 -15.71 1.77 -14.73
CA GLU A 85 -16.94 1.27 -15.35
C GLU A 85 -16.70 -0.11 -15.97
N VAL A 86 -17.55 -1.08 -15.63
CA VAL A 86 -17.63 -2.38 -16.29
C VAL A 86 -18.79 -2.33 -17.28
N ARG A 87 -18.54 -2.71 -18.53
CA ARG A 87 -19.53 -2.74 -19.60
C ARG A 87 -19.77 -4.18 -20.07
N ASN A 88 -21.01 -4.46 -20.44
CA ASN A 88 -21.39 -5.68 -21.13
C ASN A 88 -20.83 -5.70 -22.56
N ALA A 89 -20.84 -6.87 -23.20
CA ALA A 89 -20.41 -7.02 -24.58
C ALA A 89 -21.24 -6.20 -25.59
N ASP A 90 -22.49 -5.87 -25.24
CA ASP A 90 -23.37 -4.98 -26.01
C ASP A 90 -23.12 -3.48 -25.76
N GLY A 91 -22.12 -3.14 -24.94
CA GLY A 91 -21.75 -1.78 -24.57
C GLY A 91 -22.60 -1.15 -23.46
N SER A 92 -23.65 -1.82 -23.00
CA SER A 92 -24.46 -1.36 -21.86
C SER A 92 -23.65 -1.40 -20.56
N ARG A 93 -23.92 -0.45 -19.65
CA ARG A 93 -23.21 -0.35 -18.37
C ARG A 93 -23.66 -1.46 -17.42
N ALA A 94 -22.74 -2.32 -17.01
CA ALA A 94 -22.99 -3.40 -16.06
C ALA A 94 -22.75 -2.96 -14.60
N LEU A 95 -21.65 -2.25 -14.35
CA LEU A 95 -21.28 -1.78 -13.01
C LEU A 95 -20.48 -0.48 -13.08
N GLN A 96 -20.65 0.37 -12.09
CA GLN A 96 -19.85 1.57 -11.93
C GLN A 96 -19.43 1.71 -10.47
N ALA A 97 -18.13 1.81 -10.25
CA ALA A 97 -17.55 2.20 -8.98
C ALA A 97 -17.04 3.64 -9.10
N VAL A 98 -17.46 4.48 -8.16
CA VAL A 98 -16.91 5.82 -8.00
C VAL A 98 -16.33 5.89 -6.61
N SER A 99 -15.01 5.97 -6.53
CA SER A 99 -14.32 6.20 -5.26
C SER A 99 -14.53 7.67 -4.87
N HIS A 100 -15.56 7.93 -4.06
CA HIS A 100 -15.71 9.20 -3.37
C HIS A 100 -15.04 9.07 -2.00
N HIS A 101 -13.94 9.78 -1.78
CA HIS A 101 -13.49 10.01 -0.42
C HIS A 101 -14.30 11.16 0.18
N ALA A 102 -15.10 10.84 1.21
CA ALA A 102 -15.68 11.85 2.06
C ALA A 102 -14.56 12.37 2.97
N ALA A 103 -14.27 13.67 2.84
CA ALA A 103 -13.33 14.40 3.68
C ALA A 103 -13.71 14.35 5.17
#